data_AF-A0A1Y1BBT6-F1
#
_entry.id   AF-A0A1Y1BBT6-F1
#
_cell.length_a   1.000
_cell.length_b   1.000
_cell.length_c   1.000
_cell.angle_alpha   90.00
_cell.angle_beta   90.00
_cell.angle_gamma   90.00
#
_symmetry.space_group_name_H-M   'P 1'
#
loop_
_entity.id
_entity.type
_entity.pdbx_description
1 polymer ?
#
loop_
_entity_poly.entity_id
_entity_poly.type
_entity_poly.pdbx_seq_one_letter_code
_entity_poly.pdbx_strand_id
1 'polypeptide(L)'
;MQAEGSQRAAHVDMSMRCSMDPKRSGDDRHASTPMIQMGKGCRRKGIRMGGMAQRAPYFLAAVFLFGVTEAALAEESRDYFVIENSPGQIEPSPPLRFTFDGNRATYYSRGRDLDIMPPSKYTGIGKYTGELNDRYRPEIDQIKRILANHEIASVPGRNIGSVLRYSFDRNGTRYQGDLQYRSSDEINGKLSFLYELAQDLLDHGKPEINLHPEFSVHSVSRNLVVDVVFKNDGAQEVVIDGPEQWSPQRVRPNLQYVRIGALDGSGVGFEVGLVAKYLSAASRPYASTISVKPGQPVKVEFVVPYEELTFDPGSSPQQLHAGPYRMVGAANLNIQTPAEMKGKAFTRMDALPAVDLTER
;
A
#
# COMPACT_ATOMS: atom_id res chain seq x y z
N MET A 1 -27.45 -47.55 -39.18
CA MET A 1 -26.27 -48.20 -38.58
C MET A 1 -25.25 -47.10 -38.34
N GLN A 2 -25.14 -46.49 -37.15
CA GLN A 2 -24.46 -46.99 -35.91
C GLN A 2 -22.97 -47.30 -36.18
N ALA A 3 -21.97 -46.90 -35.38
CA ALA A 3 -21.86 -46.36 -34.00
C ALA A 3 -20.49 -45.64 -33.86
N GLU A 4 -20.34 -44.55 -33.08
CA GLU A 4 -19.83 -44.43 -31.68
C GLU A 4 -18.34 -44.74 -31.39
N GLY A 5 -17.76 -43.90 -30.51
CA GLY A 5 -16.52 -44.07 -29.73
C GLY A 5 -15.66 -42.79 -29.75
N SER A 6 -15.70 -41.82 -28.82
CA SER A 6 -15.59 -41.79 -27.34
C SER A 6 -14.23 -42.27 -26.79
N GLN A 7 -13.41 -41.32 -26.31
CA GLN A 7 -12.53 -41.36 -25.11
C GLN A 7 -11.76 -40.01 -25.02
N ARG A 8 -12.08 -39.11 -24.08
CA ARG A 8 -11.61 -38.97 -22.67
C ARG A 8 -10.29 -38.20 -22.48
N ALA A 9 -10.46 -36.94 -22.04
CA ALA A 9 -9.82 -36.20 -20.93
C ALA A 9 -8.40 -36.55 -20.44
N ALA A 10 -7.58 -35.50 -20.29
CA ALA A 10 -6.61 -35.37 -19.20
C ALA A 10 -6.54 -33.90 -18.74
N HIS A 11 -7.30 -33.61 -17.69
CA HIS A 11 -7.21 -32.42 -16.85
C HIS A 11 -6.05 -32.68 -15.87
N VAL A 12 -5.01 -31.85 -15.86
CA VAL A 12 -3.94 -31.95 -14.85
C VAL A 12 -4.26 -30.97 -13.74
N ASP A 13 -4.77 -31.53 -12.66
CA ASP A 13 -5.03 -30.89 -11.36
C ASP A 13 -3.79 -31.11 -10.49
N MET A 14 -3.04 -30.05 -10.18
CA MET A 14 -1.83 -30.13 -9.37
C MET A 14 -2.15 -29.80 -7.92
N SER A 15 -2.70 -30.79 -7.22
CA SER A 15 -2.87 -30.77 -5.77
C SER A 15 -1.53 -31.03 -5.07
N MET A 16 -0.98 -30.03 -4.37
CA MET A 16 0.09 -30.27 -3.39
C MET A 16 -0.53 -30.61 -2.03
N ARG A 17 -0.52 -31.89 -1.70
CA ARG A 17 -0.65 -32.39 -0.33
C ARG A 17 0.73 -32.36 0.35
N CYS A 18 0.83 -31.67 1.49
CA CYS A 18 1.76 -32.04 2.54
C CYS A 18 0.96 -32.24 3.83
N SER A 19 1.06 -33.44 4.40
CA SER A 19 0.44 -33.86 5.65
C SER A 19 1.49 -34.55 6.52
N MET A 20 1.28 -34.43 7.84
CA MET A 20 1.91 -35.09 8.99
C MET A 20 3.21 -34.46 9.51
N ASP A 21 3.42 -34.23 10.81
CA ASP A 21 2.55 -34.28 12.01
C ASP A 21 3.32 -33.63 13.19
N PRO A 22 2.66 -33.05 14.21
CA PRO A 22 3.32 -32.44 15.35
C PRO A 22 3.41 -33.40 16.56
N LYS A 23 4.59 -33.51 17.19
CA LYS A 23 4.73 -34.09 18.53
C LYS A 23 5.09 -33.00 19.57
N ARG A 24 4.18 -32.87 20.55
CA ARG A 24 4.35 -32.43 21.96
C ARG A 24 5.67 -32.96 22.58
N SER A 25 6.29 -32.41 23.62
CA SER A 25 5.87 -31.63 24.81
C SER A 25 7.15 -31.23 25.60
N GLY A 26 7.09 -30.24 26.50
CA GLY A 26 8.00 -30.19 27.65
C GLY A 26 8.28 -28.82 28.27
N ASP A 27 7.36 -28.36 29.12
CA ASP A 27 7.53 -27.74 30.45
C ASP A 27 8.54 -26.59 30.77
N ASP A 28 7.92 -25.62 31.47
CA ASP A 28 8.31 -25.04 32.77
C ASP A 28 9.22 -23.80 32.90
N ARG A 29 8.57 -22.77 33.46
CA ARG A 29 8.87 -22.08 34.74
C ARG A 29 9.31 -20.60 34.73
N HIS A 30 8.46 -19.86 35.46
CA HIS A 30 8.70 -18.76 36.40
C HIS A 30 8.96 -17.32 35.94
N ALA A 31 8.00 -16.47 36.35
CA ALA A 31 8.13 -15.21 37.11
C ALA A 31 8.98 -14.09 36.47
N SER A 32 8.53 -12.84 36.34
CA SER A 32 8.00 -12.00 37.41
C SER A 32 7.67 -10.59 36.87
N THR A 33 6.57 -10.01 37.33
CA THR A 33 6.28 -8.56 37.27
C THR A 33 7.13 -7.84 38.32
N PRO A 34 7.52 -6.57 38.08
CA PRO A 34 7.11 -5.56 39.06
C PRO A 34 6.68 -4.20 38.48
N MET A 35 6.07 -3.45 39.39
CA MET A 35 5.32 -2.21 39.23
C MET A 35 6.17 -0.95 39.02
N ILE A 36 5.53 -0.01 38.32
CA ILE A 36 5.36 1.43 38.60
C ILE A 36 6.04 1.94 39.89
N GLN A 37 6.84 3.00 39.74
CA GLN A 37 7.18 3.91 40.84
C GLN A 37 6.95 5.37 40.42
N MET A 38 6.00 6.03 41.08
CA MET A 38 5.82 7.48 41.07
C MET A 38 6.89 8.14 41.95
N GLY A 39 7.40 9.29 41.51
CA GLY A 39 8.19 10.21 42.33
C GLY A 39 7.82 11.66 42.04
N LYS A 40 7.20 12.33 43.03
CA LYS A 40 6.90 13.77 43.09
C LYS A 40 8.15 14.58 43.47
N GLY A 41 8.20 15.87 43.10
CA GLY A 41 8.79 16.89 43.99
C GLY A 41 9.48 18.12 43.37
N CYS A 42 8.73 19.22 43.31
CA CYS A 42 9.11 20.61 43.68
C CYS A 42 10.39 21.30 43.11
N ARG A 43 10.19 22.49 42.51
CA ARG A 43 10.43 23.80 43.18
C ARG A 43 10.10 25.01 42.27
N ARG A 44 9.27 25.91 42.82
CA ARG A 44 9.18 27.33 42.45
C ARG A 44 10.36 28.10 43.05
N LYS A 45 10.89 29.09 42.32
CA LYS A 45 11.39 30.36 42.86
C LYS A 45 11.17 31.44 41.79
N GLY A 46 10.42 32.48 42.13
CA GLY A 46 10.30 33.68 41.32
C GLY A 46 11.46 34.65 41.56
N ILE A 47 11.50 35.72 40.79
CA ILE A 47 11.66 37.12 41.22
C ILE A 47 11.24 38.00 40.03
N ARG A 48 10.79 39.20 40.40
CA ARG A 48 9.92 40.15 39.73
C ARG A 48 10.67 41.48 39.55
N MET A 49 10.08 42.36 38.74
CA MET A 49 10.30 43.81 38.59
C MET A 49 11.52 44.18 37.75
N GLY A 50 11.49 45.18 36.87
CA GLY A 50 10.51 46.22 36.49
C GLY A 50 11.16 47.00 35.32
N GLY A 51 10.57 47.93 34.58
CA GLY A 51 9.31 48.64 34.59
C GLY A 51 9.44 49.75 33.52
N MET A 52 8.31 50.13 32.89
CA MET A 52 7.98 51.43 32.27
C MET A 52 8.88 52.01 31.16
N ALA A 53 8.42 52.77 30.16
CA ALA A 53 7.12 53.15 29.60
C ALA A 53 7.44 54.13 28.44
N GLN A 54 6.40 54.52 27.68
CA GLN A 54 6.30 55.63 26.72
C GLN A 54 6.67 55.26 25.27
N ARG A 55 5.92 55.64 24.23
CA ARG A 55 4.67 56.40 24.07
C ARG A 55 4.16 56.12 22.64
N ALA A 56 2.85 56.09 22.45
CA ALA A 56 2.17 56.10 21.14
C ALA A 56 2.29 57.48 20.45
N PRO A 57 1.96 57.58 19.15
CA PRO A 57 0.62 58.10 18.84
C PRO A 57 -0.13 57.41 17.69
N TYR A 58 -1.45 57.36 17.92
CA TYR A 58 -2.61 57.39 17.03
C TYR A 58 -2.42 57.51 15.50
N PHE A 59 -2.99 56.54 14.78
CA PHE A 59 -3.74 56.80 13.55
C PHE A 59 -5.12 56.13 13.64
N LEU A 60 -6.12 56.83 13.12
CA LEU A 60 -7.56 56.63 13.23
C LEU A 60 -8.10 55.90 11.99
N ALA A 61 -9.24 55.21 12.18
CA ALA A 61 -10.20 54.71 11.18
C ALA A 61 -9.77 53.46 10.36
N ALA A 62 -10.65 52.52 10.01
CA ALA A 62 -12.11 52.49 10.02
C ALA A 62 -12.64 51.10 10.40
N VAL A 63 -13.78 51.11 11.09
CA VAL A 63 -14.63 49.95 11.34
C VAL A 63 -15.25 49.51 10.00
N PHE A 64 -14.75 48.42 9.43
CA PHE A 64 -15.50 47.67 8.44
C PHE A 64 -16.23 46.52 9.14
N LEU A 65 -17.48 46.80 9.49
CA LEU A 65 -18.51 45.80 9.73
C LEU A 65 -18.83 45.15 8.38
N PHE A 66 -18.10 44.09 8.03
CA PHE A 66 -18.55 43.09 7.08
C PHE A 66 -18.56 41.74 7.81
N GLY A 67 -19.71 41.08 7.76
CA GLY A 67 -20.07 39.95 8.60
C GLY A 67 -19.03 38.85 8.62
N VAL A 68 -18.52 38.56 9.83
CA VAL A 68 -17.90 37.28 10.13
C VAL A 68 -19.03 36.34 10.56
N THR A 69 -19.80 35.91 9.57
CA THR A 69 -20.65 34.72 9.64
C THR A 69 -20.22 33.88 8.45
N GLU A 70 -19.89 32.61 8.71
CA GLU A 70 -19.35 31.61 7.76
C GLU A 70 -17.82 31.56 7.61
N ALA A 71 -17.10 31.41 8.73
CA ALA A 71 -15.82 30.71 8.73
C ALA A 71 -15.76 29.63 9.83
N ALA A 72 -16.93 29.09 10.20
CA ALA A 72 -17.11 28.02 11.18
C ALA A 72 -18.01 26.87 10.65
N LEU A 73 -18.29 26.83 9.35
CA LEU A 73 -19.15 25.82 8.70
C LEU A 73 -18.49 25.12 7.49
N ALA A 74 -17.20 25.36 7.22
CA ALA A 74 -16.49 24.79 6.06
C ALA A 74 -15.38 23.76 6.44
N GLU A 75 -15.39 23.24 7.66
CA GLU A 75 -15.01 21.84 7.90
C GLU A 75 -16.29 21.00 7.79
N GLU A 76 -16.93 21.02 6.62
CA GLU A 76 -18.01 20.07 6.34
C GLU A 76 -17.41 18.67 6.42
N SER A 77 -17.99 17.88 7.31
CA SER A 77 -17.71 16.48 7.58
C SER A 77 -17.58 15.70 6.27
N ARG A 78 -16.35 15.52 5.78
CA ARG A 78 -16.09 14.60 4.67
C ARG A 78 -16.41 13.20 5.16
N ASP A 79 -17.50 12.66 4.63
CA ASP A 79 -17.86 11.29 4.91
C ASP A 79 -16.77 10.35 4.39
N TYR A 80 -16.51 9.26 5.09
CA TYR A 80 -15.47 8.31 4.72
C TYR A 80 -15.89 6.87 5.02
N PHE A 81 -15.24 5.95 4.33
CA PHE A 81 -15.32 4.52 4.61
C PHE A 81 -13.95 3.90 4.44
N VAL A 82 -13.48 3.19 5.47
CA VAL A 82 -12.21 2.46 5.48
C VAL A 82 -12.47 1.04 5.92
N ILE A 83 -11.89 0.08 5.21
CA ILE A 83 -11.79 -1.30 5.62
C ILE A 83 -10.36 -1.80 5.40
N GLU A 84 -9.79 -2.47 6.40
CA GLU A 84 -8.37 -2.82 6.42
C GLU A 84 -8.13 -4.15 7.14
N ASN A 85 -6.95 -4.74 6.94
CA ASN A 85 -6.55 -5.92 7.70
C ASN A 85 -6.33 -5.58 9.18
N SER A 86 -6.77 -6.47 10.07
CA SER A 86 -6.55 -6.29 11.51
C SER A 86 -5.06 -6.34 11.88
N PRO A 87 -4.66 -5.67 12.96
CA PRO A 87 -3.30 -5.74 13.48
C PRO A 87 -2.85 -7.19 13.72
N GLY A 88 -1.58 -7.49 13.41
CA GLY A 88 -0.96 -8.79 13.68
C GLY A 88 -0.91 -9.76 12.51
N GLN A 89 -1.46 -9.41 11.34
CA GLN A 89 -1.20 -10.17 10.12
C GLN A 89 0.27 -10.04 9.68
N ILE A 90 0.83 -11.11 9.11
CA ILE A 90 2.24 -11.18 8.71
C ILE A 90 2.53 -10.20 7.56
N GLU A 91 1.58 -9.98 6.66
CA GLU A 91 1.70 -9.09 5.49
C GLU A 91 0.35 -8.38 5.24
N PRO A 92 0.00 -7.35 6.02
CA PRO A 92 -1.28 -6.69 5.85
C PRO A 92 -1.28 -5.87 4.56
N SER A 93 -2.27 -6.15 3.70
CA SER A 93 -2.60 -5.29 2.57
C SER A 93 -2.95 -3.86 3.03
N PRO A 94 -2.62 -2.83 2.24
CA PRO A 94 -3.13 -1.48 2.46
C PRO A 94 -4.66 -1.40 2.64
N PRO A 95 -5.15 -0.39 3.39
CA PRO A 95 -6.57 -0.20 3.61
C PRO A 95 -7.29 0.18 2.32
N LEU A 96 -8.45 -0.40 2.08
CA LEU A 96 -9.40 0.08 1.09
C LEU A 96 -10.09 1.32 1.67
N ARG A 97 -9.87 2.49 1.03
CA ARG A 97 -10.32 3.79 1.55
C ARG A 97 -11.11 4.57 0.52
N PHE A 98 -12.28 5.04 0.95
CA PHE A 98 -13.11 5.99 0.23
C PHE A 98 -13.38 7.25 1.06
N THR A 99 -13.51 8.38 0.38
CA THR A 99 -14.16 9.58 0.93
C THR A 99 -15.29 10.02 0.01
N PHE A 100 -16.35 10.57 0.59
CA PHE A 100 -17.54 11.01 -0.12
C PHE A 100 -17.80 12.48 0.19
N ASP A 101 -18.09 13.24 -0.86
CA ASP A 101 -18.38 14.67 -0.82
C ASP A 101 -19.60 14.92 -1.71
N GLY A 102 -20.77 15.01 -1.08
CA GLY A 102 -22.03 14.92 -1.80
C GLY A 102 -22.06 13.64 -2.64
N ASN A 103 -22.32 13.78 -3.94
CA ASN A 103 -22.35 12.65 -4.87
C ASN A 103 -20.96 12.22 -5.39
N ARG A 104 -19.91 12.96 -5.07
CA ARG A 104 -18.55 12.63 -5.51
C ARG A 104 -17.92 11.61 -4.58
N ALA A 105 -17.42 10.51 -5.15
CA ALA A 105 -16.56 9.56 -4.46
C ALA A 105 -15.09 9.81 -4.80
N THR A 106 -14.22 9.55 -3.83
CA THR A 106 -12.77 9.49 -4.01
C THR A 106 -12.25 8.17 -3.50
N TYR A 107 -11.50 7.47 -4.33
CA TYR A 107 -10.79 6.23 -3.97
C TYR A 107 -9.30 6.48 -3.87
N TYR A 108 -8.67 5.95 -2.82
CA TYR A 108 -7.23 6.07 -2.57
C TYR A 108 -6.58 4.70 -2.74
N SER A 109 -6.19 4.37 -3.97
CA SER A 109 -5.53 3.09 -4.25
C SER A 109 -4.09 3.09 -3.78
N ARG A 110 -3.72 2.02 -3.07
CA ARG A 110 -2.35 1.78 -2.59
C ARG A 110 -1.74 0.53 -3.23
N GLY A 111 -2.31 0.09 -4.36
CA GLY A 111 -1.80 -0.89 -5.34
C GLY A 111 -2.06 -2.37 -5.06
N ARG A 112 -2.17 -2.80 -3.79
CA ARG A 112 -2.68 -4.13 -3.39
C ARG A 112 -3.72 -3.95 -2.30
N ASP A 113 -4.77 -3.21 -2.59
CA ASP A 113 -5.84 -3.01 -1.62
C ASP A 113 -6.48 -4.38 -1.33
N LEU A 114 -6.53 -4.79 -0.05
CA LEU A 114 -7.05 -6.06 0.50
C LEU A 114 -6.82 -7.37 -0.29
N ASP A 115 -6.07 -8.31 0.30
CA ASP A 115 -5.74 -9.66 -0.25
C ASP A 115 -6.94 -10.58 -0.58
N ILE A 116 -8.15 -10.15 -0.23
CA ILE A 116 -9.40 -10.86 -0.48
C ILE A 116 -10.10 -10.38 -1.77
N MET A 117 -9.54 -9.37 -2.44
CA MET A 117 -10.03 -8.88 -3.72
C MET A 117 -9.61 -9.82 -4.86
N PRO A 118 -10.47 -10.00 -5.89
CA PRO A 118 -9.99 -10.50 -7.18
C PRO A 118 -8.78 -9.66 -7.61
N PRO A 119 -7.75 -10.26 -8.24
CA PRO A 119 -6.59 -9.51 -8.69
C PRO A 119 -7.02 -8.35 -9.58
N SER A 120 -6.81 -7.13 -9.08
CA SER A 120 -6.99 -5.91 -9.86
C SER A 120 -6.05 -5.96 -11.07
N LYS A 121 -6.55 -5.57 -12.26
CA LYS A 121 -5.70 -5.35 -13.43
C LYS A 121 -4.80 -4.13 -13.24
N TYR A 122 -5.26 -3.18 -12.43
CA TYR A 122 -4.54 -1.96 -12.11
C TYR A 122 -3.57 -2.22 -10.95
N THR A 123 -2.28 -2.04 -11.22
CA THR A 123 -1.22 -2.30 -10.24
C THR A 123 -0.60 -1.03 -9.67
N GLY A 124 -1.03 0.17 -10.07
CA GLY A 124 -0.41 1.43 -9.65
C GLY A 124 -0.90 1.99 -8.30
N ILE A 125 -0.48 3.20 -7.97
CA ILE A 125 -0.80 3.92 -6.73
C ILE A 125 -1.52 5.20 -7.09
N GLY A 126 -2.68 5.50 -6.50
CA GLY A 126 -3.41 6.66 -6.98
C GLY A 126 -4.57 7.17 -6.14
N LYS A 127 -5.10 8.30 -6.59
CA LYS A 127 -6.28 8.98 -6.07
C LYS A 127 -7.21 9.24 -7.25
N TYR A 128 -8.38 8.62 -7.22
CA TYR A 128 -9.36 8.65 -8.30
C TYR A 128 -10.65 9.26 -7.81
N THR A 129 -11.22 10.15 -8.61
CA THR A 129 -12.48 10.81 -8.27
C THR A 129 -13.53 10.53 -9.34
N GLY A 130 -14.77 10.37 -8.92
CA GLY A 130 -15.88 10.12 -9.83
C GLY A 130 -17.21 10.43 -9.16
N GLU A 131 -18.26 10.57 -9.97
CA GLU A 131 -19.62 10.69 -9.47
C GLU A 131 -20.16 9.31 -9.11
N LEU A 132 -20.78 9.19 -7.94
CA LEU A 132 -21.54 8.01 -7.58
C LEU A 132 -22.77 7.94 -8.48
N ASN A 133 -23.02 6.78 -9.05
CA ASN A 133 -24.29 6.49 -9.69
C ASN A 133 -25.34 6.10 -8.62
N ASP A 134 -26.61 6.06 -9.03
CA ASP A 134 -27.74 5.68 -8.16
C ASP A 134 -27.62 4.26 -7.58
N ARG A 135 -26.72 3.41 -8.12
CA ARG A 135 -26.46 2.06 -7.62
C ARG A 135 -25.61 2.06 -6.35
N TYR A 136 -24.51 2.83 -6.30
CA TYR A 136 -23.54 2.70 -5.20
C TYR A 136 -23.98 3.36 -3.90
N ARG A 137 -24.72 4.47 -3.97
CA ARG A 137 -25.14 5.22 -2.77
C ARG A 137 -26.01 4.38 -1.81
N PRO A 138 -27.08 3.69 -2.27
CA PRO A 138 -27.85 2.80 -1.41
C PRO A 138 -27.02 1.67 -0.78
N GLU A 139 -26.08 1.09 -1.51
CA GLU A 139 -25.20 0.02 -1.03
C GLU A 139 -24.26 0.51 0.09
N ILE A 140 -23.68 1.71 -0.07
CA ILE A 140 -22.85 2.36 0.96
C ILE A 140 -23.67 2.60 2.23
N ASP A 141 -24.87 3.17 2.10
CA ASP A 141 -25.75 3.45 3.24
C ASP A 141 -26.20 2.16 3.94
N GLN A 142 -26.46 1.11 3.16
CA GLN A 142 -26.82 -0.20 3.66
C GLN A 142 -25.69 -0.84 4.45
N ILE A 143 -24.46 -0.88 3.94
CA ILE A 143 -23.35 -1.51 4.66
C ILE A 143 -23.01 -0.75 5.94
N LYS A 144 -23.03 0.59 5.91
CA LYS A 144 -22.81 1.41 7.11
C LYS A 144 -23.85 1.15 8.18
N ARG A 145 -25.12 0.98 7.80
CA ARG A 145 -26.20 0.62 8.72
C ARG A 145 -25.98 -0.76 9.34
N ILE A 146 -25.67 -1.77 8.51
CA ILE A 146 -25.42 -3.15 8.96
C ILE A 146 -24.27 -3.19 9.97
N LEU A 147 -23.16 -2.52 9.67
CA LEU A 147 -21.98 -2.46 10.53
C LEU A 147 -22.27 -1.67 11.83
N ALA A 148 -22.94 -0.52 11.74
CA ALA A 148 -23.29 0.30 12.91
C ALA A 148 -24.21 -0.43 13.89
N ASN A 149 -25.14 -1.21 13.36
CA ASN A 149 -26.12 -1.96 14.15
C ASN A 149 -25.59 -3.31 14.66
N HIS A 150 -24.33 -3.66 14.34
CA HIS A 150 -23.75 -4.97 14.67
C HIS A 150 -24.61 -6.15 14.16
N GLU A 151 -25.26 -5.97 13.01
CA GLU A 151 -26.16 -6.98 12.41
C GLU A 151 -25.38 -8.20 11.90
N ILE A 152 -24.05 -8.11 11.85
CA ILE A 152 -23.16 -9.24 11.57
C ILE A 152 -22.57 -9.70 12.89
N ALA A 153 -22.92 -10.93 13.28
CA ALA A 153 -22.33 -11.55 14.46
C ALA A 153 -20.83 -11.76 14.21
N SER A 154 -19.98 -11.04 14.96
CA SER A 154 -18.57 -11.42 15.09
C SER A 154 -18.54 -12.79 15.78
N VAL A 155 -18.24 -13.85 15.03
CA VAL A 155 -18.18 -15.20 15.60
C VAL A 155 -17.00 -15.24 16.59
N PRO A 156 -17.19 -15.66 17.86
CA PRO A 156 -16.08 -15.87 18.78
C PRO A 156 -15.35 -17.17 18.38
N GLY A 157 -14.43 -17.09 17.41
CA GLY A 157 -13.71 -18.26 16.90
C GLY A 157 -12.21 -18.18 17.14
N ARG A 158 -11.67 -19.10 17.97
CA ARG A 158 -10.24 -19.46 17.97
C ARG A 158 -9.87 -19.92 16.55
N ASN A 159 -9.08 -19.12 15.83
CA ASN A 159 -8.38 -19.49 14.59
C ASN A 159 -9.20 -19.82 13.33
N ILE A 160 -10.18 -19.01 12.88
CA ILE A 160 -10.93 -19.39 11.66
C ILE A 160 -11.33 -18.24 10.70
N GLY A 161 -10.43 -17.29 10.40
CA GLY A 161 -10.61 -16.34 9.28
C GLY A 161 -9.76 -15.08 9.37
N SER A 162 -9.64 -14.33 8.27
CA SER A 162 -9.03 -12.99 8.29
C SER A 162 -9.94 -12.06 9.09
N VAL A 163 -9.36 -11.26 9.98
CA VAL A 163 -10.10 -10.22 10.69
C VAL A 163 -9.89 -8.91 9.95
N LEU A 164 -10.97 -8.25 9.54
CA LEU A 164 -10.97 -6.93 8.93
C LEU A 164 -11.41 -5.91 9.97
N ARG A 165 -10.73 -4.78 10.04
CA ARG A 165 -11.17 -3.62 10.81
C ARG A 165 -11.90 -2.67 9.87
N TYR A 166 -13.02 -2.11 10.30
CA TYR A 166 -13.73 -1.08 9.57
C TYR A 166 -13.81 0.22 10.38
N SER A 167 -13.88 1.34 9.67
CA SER A 167 -14.21 2.63 10.25
C SER A 167 -14.92 3.53 9.23
N PHE A 168 -15.98 4.20 9.66
CA PHE A 168 -16.74 5.12 8.80
C PHE A 168 -17.48 6.14 9.65
N ASP A 169 -17.87 7.24 9.02
CA ASP A 169 -18.81 8.20 9.59
C ASP A 169 -20.23 7.92 9.10
N ARG A 170 -21.20 8.12 9.99
CA ARG A 170 -22.62 8.09 9.67
C ARG A 170 -23.34 9.09 10.56
N ASN A 171 -24.01 10.07 9.95
CA ASN A 171 -24.77 11.12 10.65
C ASN A 171 -23.94 11.84 11.74
N GLY A 172 -22.68 12.17 11.44
CA GLY A 172 -21.78 12.85 12.38
C GLY A 172 -21.24 11.97 13.52
N THR A 173 -21.57 10.68 13.54
CA THR A 173 -21.03 9.71 14.51
C THR A 173 -20.02 8.79 13.82
N ARG A 174 -18.85 8.65 14.44
CA ARG A 174 -17.81 7.73 13.98
C ARG A 174 -18.09 6.33 14.51
N TYR A 175 -18.14 5.37 13.59
CA TYR A 175 -18.24 3.94 13.88
C TYR A 175 -16.91 3.25 13.59
N GLN A 176 -16.58 2.26 14.41
CA GLN A 176 -15.42 1.41 14.23
C GLN A 176 -15.67 0.05 14.86
N GLY A 177 -15.10 -0.99 14.27
CA GLY A 177 -15.21 -2.34 14.80
C GLY A 177 -14.39 -3.32 13.97
N ASP A 178 -14.39 -4.55 14.44
CA ASP A 178 -13.72 -5.67 13.78
C ASP A 178 -14.76 -6.65 13.24
N LEU A 179 -14.46 -7.21 12.08
CA LEU A 179 -15.25 -8.18 11.36
C LEU A 179 -14.39 -9.43 11.16
N GLN A 180 -14.77 -10.53 11.79
CA GLN A 180 -14.23 -11.82 11.38
C GLN A 180 -14.85 -12.21 10.04
N TYR A 181 -14.02 -12.47 9.04
CA TYR A 181 -14.42 -12.71 7.67
C TYR A 181 -13.90 -14.06 7.17
N ARG A 182 -14.78 -14.85 6.55
CA ARG A 182 -14.39 -15.90 5.60
C ARG A 182 -14.92 -15.54 4.21
N SER A 183 -14.17 -15.90 3.17
CA SER A 183 -14.54 -15.62 1.78
C SER A 183 -15.87 -16.26 1.33
N SER A 184 -16.39 -17.22 2.10
CA SER A 184 -17.70 -17.87 1.87
C SER A 184 -18.88 -17.21 2.59
N ASP A 185 -18.66 -16.22 3.45
CA ASP A 185 -19.70 -15.67 4.31
C ASP A 185 -20.60 -14.69 3.55
N GLU A 186 -21.87 -14.55 3.98
CA GLU A 186 -22.85 -13.63 3.38
C GLU A 186 -22.34 -12.19 3.32
N ILE A 187 -21.48 -11.81 4.28
CA ILE A 187 -20.84 -10.49 4.30
C ILE A 187 -19.91 -10.25 3.10
N ASN A 188 -19.35 -11.29 2.49
CA ASN A 188 -18.54 -11.15 1.29
C ASN A 188 -19.35 -10.58 0.12
N GLY A 189 -20.57 -11.08 -0.09
CA GLY A 189 -21.48 -10.54 -1.11
C GLY A 189 -21.93 -9.10 -0.81
N LYS A 190 -21.92 -8.69 0.45
CA LYS A 190 -22.26 -7.31 0.85
C LYS A 190 -21.08 -6.35 0.81
N LEU A 191 -19.84 -6.86 0.84
CA LEU A 191 -18.64 -6.05 0.67
C LEU A 191 -18.17 -5.99 -0.79
N SER A 192 -18.67 -6.87 -1.66
CA SER A 192 -18.22 -6.93 -3.05
C SER A 192 -18.44 -5.64 -3.83
N PHE A 193 -19.50 -4.89 -3.54
CA PHE A 193 -19.76 -3.61 -4.21
C PHE A 193 -18.65 -2.57 -3.94
N LEU A 194 -17.95 -2.65 -2.79
CA LEU A 194 -16.81 -1.76 -2.52
C LEU A 194 -15.68 -2.01 -3.52
N TYR A 195 -15.50 -3.26 -3.93
CA TYR A 195 -14.54 -3.63 -4.96
C TYR A 195 -14.99 -3.17 -6.34
N GLU A 196 -16.28 -3.32 -6.65
CA GLU A 196 -16.85 -2.81 -7.90
C GLU A 196 -16.70 -1.29 -7.99
N LEU A 197 -16.94 -0.56 -6.91
CA LEU A 197 -16.77 0.89 -6.84
C LEU A 197 -15.30 1.29 -6.99
N ALA A 198 -14.37 0.59 -6.32
CA ALA A 198 -12.94 0.82 -6.50
C ALA A 198 -12.53 0.62 -7.97
N GLN A 199 -12.96 -0.48 -8.59
CA GLN A 199 -12.66 -0.80 -9.98
C GLN A 199 -13.26 0.22 -10.95
N ASP A 200 -14.51 0.63 -10.74
CA ASP A 200 -15.19 1.67 -11.54
C ASP A 200 -14.44 3.01 -11.47
N LEU A 201 -13.98 3.39 -10.28
CA LEU A 201 -13.16 4.60 -10.09
C LEU A 201 -11.76 4.47 -10.72
N LEU A 202 -11.17 3.27 -10.73
CA LEU A 202 -9.89 3.02 -11.41
C LEU A 202 -10.03 3.07 -12.94
N ASP A 203 -11.10 2.49 -13.49
CA ASP A 203 -11.31 2.36 -14.93
C ASP A 203 -11.90 3.63 -15.56
N HIS A 204 -12.74 4.35 -14.82
CA HIS A 204 -13.56 5.46 -15.35
C HIS A 204 -13.46 6.75 -14.53
N GLY A 205 -12.88 6.71 -13.34
CA GLY A 205 -12.65 7.90 -12.53
C GLY A 205 -11.57 8.81 -13.11
N LYS A 206 -11.63 10.09 -12.73
CA LYS A 206 -10.60 11.07 -13.05
C LYS A 206 -9.39 10.86 -12.12
N PRO A 207 -8.19 10.57 -12.66
CA PRO A 207 -6.99 10.46 -11.86
C PRO A 207 -6.52 11.83 -11.38
N GLU A 208 -6.46 12.03 -10.07
CA GLU A 208 -5.74 13.17 -9.46
C GLU A 208 -4.28 12.80 -9.19
N ILE A 209 -4.03 11.53 -8.84
CA ILE A 209 -2.71 10.93 -8.69
C ILE A 209 -2.77 9.57 -9.37
N ASN A 210 -1.78 9.26 -10.20
CA ASN A 210 -1.71 8.00 -10.93
C ASN A 210 -0.25 7.57 -11.10
N LEU A 211 0.37 7.13 -10.00
CA LEU A 211 1.78 6.77 -9.95
C LEU A 211 1.97 5.31 -10.40
N HIS A 212 2.76 5.15 -11.46
CA HIS A 212 3.09 3.87 -12.09
C HIS A 212 4.60 3.68 -12.13
N PRO A 213 5.16 2.87 -11.23
CA PRO A 213 6.53 2.43 -11.39
C PRO A 213 6.58 1.33 -12.45
N GLU A 214 7.36 1.58 -13.49
CA GLU A 214 7.77 0.60 -14.48
C GLU A 214 9.24 0.31 -14.30
N PHE A 215 9.70 -0.83 -14.83
CA PHE A 215 11.12 -1.11 -14.88
C PHE A 215 11.54 -1.66 -16.23
N SER A 216 12.82 -1.52 -16.54
CA SER A 216 13.46 -2.25 -17.63
C SER A 216 14.82 -2.74 -17.18
N VAL A 217 15.30 -3.80 -17.83
CA VAL A 217 16.53 -4.48 -17.44
C VAL A 217 17.36 -4.73 -18.68
N HIS A 218 18.66 -4.50 -18.56
CA HIS A 218 19.64 -4.91 -19.57
C HIS A 218 20.98 -5.25 -18.91
N SER A 219 21.85 -5.91 -19.66
CA SER A 219 23.18 -6.31 -19.18
C SER A 219 24.24 -5.30 -19.66
N VAL A 220 25.16 -4.92 -18.77
CA VAL A 220 26.36 -4.15 -19.11
C VAL A 220 27.53 -4.71 -18.32
N SER A 221 28.52 -5.29 -19.00
CA SER A 221 29.81 -5.71 -18.45
C SER A 221 29.81 -6.16 -16.99
N ARG A 222 29.34 -7.39 -16.74
CA ARG A 222 29.19 -7.99 -15.40
C ARG A 222 28.19 -7.32 -14.44
N ASN A 223 27.37 -6.41 -14.95
CA ASN A 223 26.32 -5.74 -14.18
C ASN A 223 24.96 -5.96 -14.80
N LEU A 224 23.97 -6.08 -13.93
CA LEU A 224 22.57 -5.90 -14.24
C LEU A 224 22.27 -4.41 -14.13
N VAL A 225 21.88 -3.78 -15.23
CA VAL A 225 21.37 -2.42 -15.22
C VAL A 225 19.85 -2.48 -15.13
N VAL A 226 19.31 -1.85 -14.10
CA VAL A 226 17.87 -1.73 -13.88
C VAL A 226 17.48 -0.26 -13.92
N ASP A 227 16.65 0.09 -14.89
CA ASP A 227 16.00 1.39 -14.93
C ASP A 227 14.62 1.27 -14.29
N VAL A 228 14.36 2.05 -13.25
CA VAL A 228 13.03 2.23 -12.68
C VAL A 228 12.49 3.57 -13.13
N VAL A 229 11.36 3.57 -13.82
CA VAL A 229 10.70 4.78 -14.31
C VAL A 229 9.43 5.01 -13.51
N PHE A 230 9.39 6.11 -12.77
CA PHE A 230 8.18 6.55 -12.08
C PHE A 230 7.42 7.51 -12.98
N LYS A 231 6.23 7.11 -13.43
CA LYS A 231 5.30 7.97 -14.19
C LYS A 231 4.15 8.42 -13.31
N ASN A 232 3.67 9.63 -13.54
CA ASN A 232 2.49 10.16 -12.86
C ASN A 232 1.55 10.79 -13.90
N ASP A 233 0.50 10.05 -14.23
CA ASP A 233 -0.51 10.50 -15.21
C ASP A 233 -1.68 11.23 -14.53
N GLY A 234 -1.54 11.55 -13.24
CA GLY A 234 -2.49 12.39 -12.51
C GLY A 234 -2.25 13.88 -12.73
N ALA A 235 -2.94 14.69 -11.94
CA ALA A 235 -2.86 16.16 -11.97
C ALA A 235 -2.00 16.76 -10.85
N GLN A 236 -1.61 15.95 -9.86
CA GLN A 236 -0.88 16.40 -8.67
C GLN A 236 0.49 15.72 -8.56
N GLU A 237 1.50 16.47 -8.15
CA GLU A 237 2.84 15.94 -7.85
C GLU A 237 2.81 14.94 -6.69
N VAL A 238 3.59 13.86 -6.83
CA VAL A 238 3.82 12.87 -5.77
C VAL A 238 5.28 12.89 -5.37
N VAL A 239 5.54 12.89 -4.07
CA VAL A 239 6.90 12.78 -3.53
C VAL A 239 6.99 11.51 -2.71
N ILE A 240 7.98 10.67 -3.02
CA ILE A 240 8.26 9.41 -2.32
C ILE A 240 9.68 9.41 -1.75
N ASP A 241 9.90 8.59 -0.74
CA ASP A 241 11.24 8.33 -0.22
C ASP A 241 12.12 7.64 -1.27
N GLY A 242 13.37 8.08 -1.37
CA GLY A 242 14.35 7.54 -2.30
C GLY A 242 15.12 6.31 -1.79
N PRO A 243 16.03 5.76 -2.61
CA PRO A 243 16.80 4.54 -2.35
C PRO A 243 17.65 4.50 -1.08
N GLU A 244 17.91 5.63 -0.42
CA GLU A 244 18.56 5.67 0.90
C GLU A 244 17.68 5.06 2.01
N GLN A 245 16.36 5.10 1.82
CA GLN A 245 15.39 4.55 2.77
C GLN A 245 14.97 3.11 2.42
N TRP A 246 15.41 2.61 1.26
CA TRP A 246 15.01 1.30 0.77
C TRP A 246 15.91 0.21 1.35
N SER A 247 15.29 -0.91 1.70
CA SER A 247 15.97 -2.07 2.27
C SER A 247 16.45 -3.01 1.18
N PRO A 248 17.69 -3.55 1.27
CA PRO A 248 18.16 -4.61 0.38
C PRO A 248 17.63 -5.99 0.78
N GLN A 249 17.07 -6.14 1.99
CA GLN A 249 16.58 -7.42 2.51
C GLN A 249 15.34 -7.90 1.76
N ARG A 250 15.19 -9.23 1.67
CA ARG A 250 13.96 -9.89 1.18
C ARG A 250 12.71 -9.32 1.85
N VAL A 251 11.60 -9.38 1.11
CA VAL A 251 10.31 -8.75 1.41
C VAL A 251 9.94 -8.87 2.89
N ARG A 252 10.08 -7.76 3.61
CA ARG A 252 9.38 -7.54 4.88
C ARG A 252 8.32 -6.48 4.61
N PRO A 253 7.04 -6.73 4.92
CA PRO A 253 5.95 -5.78 4.67
C PRO A 253 6.16 -4.42 5.34
N ASN A 254 6.96 -4.40 6.40
CA ASN A 254 7.25 -3.20 7.16
C ASN A 254 8.41 -2.36 6.61
N LEU A 255 9.15 -2.84 5.60
CA LEU A 255 10.27 -2.13 5.01
C LEU A 255 9.88 -1.53 3.66
N GLN A 256 10.50 -0.39 3.32
CA GLN A 256 10.43 0.16 1.98
C GLN A 256 11.42 -0.60 1.10
N TYR A 257 11.04 -0.89 -0.14
CA TYR A 257 11.91 -1.58 -1.09
C TYR A 257 11.46 -1.38 -2.53
N VAL A 258 12.40 -1.51 -3.44
CA VAL A 258 12.13 -1.87 -4.84
C VAL A 258 12.91 -3.13 -5.12
N ARG A 259 12.24 -4.16 -5.64
CA ARG A 259 12.83 -5.48 -5.88
C ARG A 259 12.57 -5.94 -7.30
N ILE A 260 13.61 -6.46 -7.93
CA ILE A 260 13.53 -7.17 -9.21
C ILE A 260 13.80 -8.65 -8.96
N GLY A 261 12.94 -9.50 -9.49
CA GLY A 261 13.12 -10.94 -9.55
C GLY A 261 13.25 -11.41 -10.99
N ALA A 262 13.99 -12.48 -11.20
CA ALA A 262 14.24 -13.08 -12.49
C ALA A 262 14.12 -14.60 -12.41
N LEU A 263 13.62 -15.23 -13.47
CA LEU A 263 13.56 -16.68 -13.60
C LEU A 263 13.85 -17.08 -15.05
N ASP A 264 14.83 -17.96 -15.26
CA ASP A 264 15.12 -18.50 -16.59
C ASP A 264 14.20 -19.70 -16.95
N GLY A 265 14.38 -20.24 -18.16
CA GLY A 265 13.66 -21.44 -18.59
C GLY A 265 14.10 -22.75 -17.92
N SER A 266 15.22 -22.74 -17.18
CA SER A 266 15.77 -23.92 -16.50
C SER A 266 15.39 -24.00 -15.01
N GLY A 267 14.77 -22.95 -14.47
CA GLY A 267 14.38 -22.85 -13.07
C GLY A 267 15.42 -22.16 -12.19
N VAL A 268 16.45 -21.53 -12.77
CA VAL A 268 17.41 -20.68 -12.08
C VAL A 268 16.77 -19.31 -11.85
N GLY A 269 16.53 -19.01 -10.58
CA GLY A 269 15.93 -17.77 -10.12
C GLY A 269 16.92 -16.91 -9.34
N PHE A 270 16.80 -15.59 -9.48
CA PHE A 270 17.49 -14.65 -8.61
C PHE A 270 16.60 -13.45 -8.27
N GLU A 271 16.93 -12.79 -7.16
CA GLU A 271 16.32 -11.53 -6.75
C GLU A 271 17.39 -10.50 -6.39
N VAL A 272 17.05 -9.22 -6.56
CA VAL A 272 17.85 -8.08 -6.09
C VAL A 272 16.95 -7.00 -5.52
N GLY A 273 17.31 -6.47 -4.34
CA GLY A 273 16.78 -5.23 -3.80
C GLY A 273 17.59 -4.03 -4.29
N LEU A 274 16.92 -3.05 -4.90
CA LEU A 274 17.55 -1.82 -5.38
C LEU A 274 17.71 -0.85 -4.21
N VAL A 275 18.94 -0.33 -4.03
CA VAL A 275 19.31 0.55 -2.92
C VAL A 275 20.33 1.59 -3.38
N ALA A 276 20.53 2.64 -2.57
CA ALA A 276 21.37 3.78 -2.93
C ALA A 276 22.79 3.43 -3.39
N LYS A 277 23.42 2.35 -2.86
CA LYS A 277 24.77 1.95 -3.26
C LYS A 277 24.89 1.55 -4.74
N TYR A 278 23.78 1.15 -5.38
CA TYR A 278 23.77 0.77 -6.79
C TYR A 278 23.39 1.93 -7.73
N LEU A 279 23.12 3.13 -7.22
CA LEU A 279 22.72 4.25 -8.06
C LEU A 279 23.83 4.65 -9.03
N SER A 280 23.46 4.80 -10.30
CA SER A 280 24.34 5.42 -11.27
C SER A 280 24.63 6.88 -10.91
N ALA A 281 25.72 7.44 -11.44
CA ALA A 281 26.11 8.82 -11.14
C ALA A 281 25.01 9.83 -11.48
N ALA A 282 24.27 9.61 -12.57
CA ALA A 282 23.15 10.45 -13.00
C ALA A 282 21.93 10.34 -12.07
N SER A 283 21.79 9.22 -11.37
CA SER A 283 20.63 8.93 -10.52
C SER A 283 20.83 9.27 -9.04
N ARG A 284 22.06 9.65 -8.63
CA ARG A 284 22.37 10.06 -7.25
C ARG A 284 21.50 11.19 -6.69
N PRO A 285 21.05 12.20 -7.46
CA PRO A 285 20.15 13.23 -6.95
C PRO A 285 18.83 12.68 -6.39
N TYR A 286 18.42 11.47 -6.80
CA TYR A 286 17.20 10.81 -6.35
C TYR A 286 17.38 9.95 -5.09
N ALA A 287 18.59 9.91 -4.52
CA ALA A 287 18.94 9.01 -3.41
C ALA A 287 18.04 9.20 -2.18
N SER A 288 17.78 10.44 -1.78
CA SER A 288 16.98 10.74 -0.60
C SER A 288 15.48 10.77 -0.88
N THR A 289 15.09 11.29 -2.04
CA THR A 289 13.70 11.63 -2.36
C THR A 289 13.48 11.65 -3.87
N ILE A 290 12.31 11.20 -4.30
CA ILE A 290 11.89 11.21 -5.70
C ILE A 290 10.60 12.03 -5.80
N SER A 291 10.65 13.12 -6.56
CA SER A 291 9.51 13.98 -6.87
C SER A 291 9.05 13.70 -8.30
N VAL A 292 7.79 13.28 -8.46
CA VAL A 292 7.21 12.87 -9.75
C VAL A 292 6.06 13.79 -10.09
N LYS A 293 6.34 14.75 -10.98
CA LYS A 293 5.36 15.74 -11.44
C LYS A 293 4.45 15.13 -12.52
N PRO A 294 3.21 15.65 -12.66
CA PRO A 294 2.32 15.28 -13.75
C PRO A 294 2.99 15.32 -15.12
N GLY A 295 2.93 14.22 -15.86
CA GLY A 295 3.48 14.11 -17.22
C GLY A 295 5.01 14.24 -17.33
N GLN A 296 5.74 14.21 -16.21
CA GLN A 296 7.21 14.25 -16.18
C GLN A 296 7.76 12.99 -15.53
N PRO A 297 8.01 11.93 -16.33
CA PRO A 297 8.58 10.69 -15.81
C PRO A 297 9.96 10.90 -15.20
N VAL A 298 10.23 10.21 -14.09
CA VAL A 298 11.55 10.19 -13.45
C VAL A 298 12.19 8.82 -13.62
N LYS A 299 13.33 8.76 -14.31
CA LYS A 299 14.15 7.55 -14.43
C LYS A 299 15.20 7.52 -13.32
N VAL A 300 15.24 6.41 -12.58
CA VAL A 300 16.27 6.09 -11.59
C VAL A 300 16.97 4.81 -12.03
N GLU A 301 18.25 4.94 -12.35
CA GLU A 301 19.08 3.86 -12.88
C GLU A 301 19.97 3.26 -11.79
N PHE A 302 19.96 1.93 -11.72
CA PHE A 302 20.76 1.13 -10.83
C PHE A 302 21.70 0.24 -11.63
N VAL A 303 22.98 0.22 -11.26
CA VAL A 303 24.00 -0.67 -11.82
C VAL A 303 24.39 -1.65 -10.73
N VAL A 304 23.90 -2.88 -10.84
CA VAL A 304 24.06 -3.94 -9.85
C VAL A 304 25.08 -4.96 -10.33
N PRO A 305 26.21 -5.15 -9.62
CA PRO A 305 27.14 -6.23 -9.92
C PRO A 305 26.47 -7.61 -9.82
N TYR A 306 26.77 -8.54 -10.73
CA TYR A 306 26.16 -9.88 -10.69
C TYR A 306 26.48 -10.67 -9.41
N GLU A 307 27.59 -10.37 -8.74
CA GLU A 307 27.99 -10.93 -7.45
C GLU A 307 27.07 -10.51 -6.27
N GLU A 308 26.27 -9.47 -6.44
CA GLU A 308 25.31 -8.98 -5.45
C GLU A 308 23.90 -9.57 -5.66
N LEU A 309 23.71 -10.39 -6.71
CA LEU A 309 22.44 -11.08 -6.95
C LEU A 309 22.24 -12.20 -5.92
N THR A 310 21.03 -12.29 -5.37
CA THR A 310 20.67 -13.36 -4.45
C THR A 310 19.94 -14.46 -5.22
N PHE A 311 20.62 -15.59 -5.44
CA PHE A 311 20.04 -16.76 -6.12
C PHE A 311 19.13 -17.57 -5.20
N ASP A 312 18.15 -18.25 -5.79
CA ASP A 312 17.28 -19.13 -5.03
C ASP A 312 18.05 -20.36 -4.49
N PRO A 313 17.72 -20.85 -3.27
CA PRO A 313 18.48 -21.93 -2.63
C PRO A 313 18.54 -23.24 -3.45
N GLY A 314 17.60 -23.43 -4.39
CA GLY A 314 17.55 -24.59 -5.29
C GLY A 314 18.29 -24.39 -6.62
N SER A 315 18.77 -23.19 -6.92
CA SER A 315 19.45 -22.88 -8.17
C SER A 315 20.93 -23.25 -8.06
N SER A 316 21.32 -24.30 -8.78
CA SER A 316 22.72 -24.68 -8.98
C SER A 316 23.06 -24.50 -10.47
N PRO A 317 24.07 -23.69 -10.82
CA PRO A 317 24.93 -22.86 -9.98
C PRO A 317 24.27 -21.54 -9.50
N GLN A 318 24.82 -20.98 -8.40
CA GLN A 318 24.52 -19.62 -7.91
C GLN A 318 25.22 -18.55 -8.79
N GLN A 319 25.08 -18.69 -10.10
CA GLN A 319 25.71 -17.82 -11.09
C GLN A 319 24.69 -17.44 -12.13
N LEU A 320 24.86 -16.24 -12.69
CA LEU A 320 24.06 -15.82 -13.82
C LEU A 320 24.45 -16.65 -15.04
N HIS A 321 23.45 -17.18 -15.74
CA HIS A 321 23.66 -17.80 -17.05
C HIS A 321 23.33 -16.80 -18.13
N ALA A 322 24.07 -16.83 -19.24
CA ALA A 322 23.64 -16.11 -20.43
C ALA A 322 22.34 -16.73 -20.98
N GLY A 323 21.38 -15.89 -21.36
CA GLY A 323 20.13 -16.33 -21.96
C GLY A 323 18.90 -15.56 -21.49
N PRO A 324 17.70 -16.03 -21.88
CA PRO A 324 16.46 -15.32 -21.62
C PRO A 324 15.93 -15.53 -20.20
N TYR A 325 15.62 -14.44 -19.52
CA TYR A 325 14.99 -14.42 -18.20
C TYR A 325 13.62 -13.74 -18.25
N ARG A 326 12.65 -14.32 -17.55
CA ARG A 326 11.39 -13.64 -17.23
C ARG A 326 11.62 -12.77 -16.00
N MET A 327 11.36 -11.48 -16.13
CA MET A 327 11.62 -10.49 -15.09
C MET A 327 10.31 -9.99 -14.48
N VAL A 328 10.30 -9.85 -13.16
CA VAL A 328 9.17 -9.29 -12.39
C VAL A 328 9.65 -8.24 -11.40
N GLY A 329 8.83 -7.22 -11.16
CA GLY A 329 9.16 -6.13 -10.25
C GLY A 329 8.09 -5.95 -9.17
N ALA A 330 8.52 -5.47 -8.01
CA ALA A 330 7.60 -5.00 -6.96
C ALA A 330 8.21 -3.85 -6.19
N ALA A 331 7.38 -2.91 -5.74
CA ALA A 331 7.78 -1.80 -4.90
C ALA A 331 6.87 -1.66 -3.69
N ASN A 332 7.46 -1.40 -2.53
CA ASN A 332 6.80 -0.89 -1.34
C ASN A 332 7.41 0.48 -1.03
N LEU A 333 6.69 1.53 -1.37
CA LEU A 333 7.17 2.90 -1.34
C LEU A 333 6.49 3.65 -0.20
N ASN A 334 7.19 4.58 0.43
CA ASN A 334 6.56 5.53 1.33
C ASN A 334 6.34 6.87 0.63
N ILE A 335 5.08 7.28 0.54
CA ILE A 335 4.67 8.56 -0.01
C ILE A 335 4.76 9.61 1.09
N GLN A 336 5.44 10.72 0.81
CA GLN A 336 5.57 11.86 1.70
C GLN A 336 4.48 12.91 1.43
N THR A 337 4.25 13.18 0.14
CA THR A 337 3.21 14.10 -0.32
C THR A 337 2.50 13.56 -1.56
N PRO A 338 1.21 13.89 -1.74
CA PRO A 338 0.41 14.78 -0.89
C PRO A 338 -0.09 14.13 0.41
N ALA A 339 -0.54 14.95 1.37
CA ALA A 339 -0.79 14.53 2.75
C ALA A 339 -1.87 13.45 2.85
N GLU A 340 -2.91 13.51 2.01
CA GLU A 340 -3.97 12.51 1.94
C GLU A 340 -3.47 11.13 1.49
N MET A 341 -2.37 11.11 0.73
CA MET A 341 -1.68 9.92 0.25
C MET A 341 -0.43 9.58 1.06
N LYS A 342 -0.15 10.29 2.16
CA LYS A 342 1.03 9.99 2.98
C LYS A 342 1.00 8.56 3.52
N GLY A 343 2.17 7.91 3.57
CA GLY A 343 2.34 6.55 4.07
C GLY A 343 2.70 5.52 3.00
N LYS A 344 2.74 4.26 3.40
CA LYS A 344 3.16 3.15 2.54
C LYS A 344 2.17 2.83 1.43
N ALA A 345 2.69 2.40 0.30
CA ALA A 345 1.93 1.92 -0.84
C ALA A 345 2.71 0.80 -1.52
N PHE A 346 2.02 -0.27 -1.88
CA PHE A 346 2.63 -1.45 -2.49
C PHE A 346 2.09 -1.64 -3.90
N THR A 347 2.98 -1.87 -4.85
CA THR A 347 2.63 -2.06 -6.26
C THR A 347 3.50 -3.15 -6.86
N ARG A 348 2.88 -4.00 -7.69
CA ARG A 348 3.61 -4.92 -8.57
C ARG A 348 3.83 -4.21 -9.90
N MET A 349 5.02 -4.35 -10.46
CA MET A 349 5.31 -3.83 -11.79
C MET A 349 5.00 -4.91 -12.82
N ASP A 350 4.68 -4.50 -14.05
CA ASP A 350 4.40 -5.43 -15.14
C ASP A 350 5.58 -6.36 -15.39
N ALA A 351 5.28 -7.64 -15.60
CA ALA A 351 6.31 -8.59 -15.99
C ALA A 351 6.84 -8.22 -17.37
N LEU A 352 8.16 -8.24 -17.53
CA LEU A 352 8.76 -7.97 -18.82
C LEU A 352 8.62 -9.19 -19.74
N PRO A 353 8.60 -8.95 -21.07
CA PRO A 353 8.99 -9.99 -22.02
C PRO A 353 10.35 -10.60 -21.63
N ALA A 354 10.64 -11.79 -22.15
CA ALA A 354 11.93 -12.43 -21.88
C ALA A 354 13.10 -11.49 -22.23
N VAL A 355 13.95 -11.21 -21.25
CA VAL A 355 15.12 -10.34 -21.37
C VAL A 355 16.36 -11.21 -21.49
N ASP A 356 17.09 -11.06 -22.58
CA ASP A 356 18.38 -11.75 -22.75
C ASP A 356 19.44 -11.08 -21.87
N LEU A 357 19.96 -11.84 -20.91
CA LEU A 357 21.08 -11.43 -20.09
C LEU A 357 22.39 -12.03 -20.60
N THR A 358 23.48 -11.30 -20.40
CA THR A 358 24.80 -11.70 -20.87
C THR A 358 25.82 -11.62 -19.75
N GLU A 359 26.65 -12.66 -19.59
CA GLU A 359 27.71 -12.69 -18.58
C GLU A 359 28.86 -11.69 -18.82
N ARG A 360 28.95 -11.08 -20.02
CA ARG A 360 30.11 -10.32 -20.49
C ARG A 360 30.09 -8.85 -20.13
#